data_AF-A0A2G4JDN6-F1
#
_entry.id   AF-A0A2G4JDN6-F1
#
_cell.length_a   1.000
_cell.length_b   1.000
_cell.length_c   1.000
_cell.angle_alpha   90.00
_cell.angle_beta   90.00
_cell.angle_gamma   90.00
#
_symmetry.space_group_name_H-M   'P 1'
#
loop_
_entity.id
_entity.type
_entity.pdbx_description
1 polymer ?
#
loop_
_entity_poly.entity_id
_entity_poly.type
_entity_poly.pdbx_seq_one_letter_code
_entity_poly.pdbx_strand_id
1 'polypeptide(L)' 'MKLFLDFIPCKECNTMMNELCSPEMIFADPKKRSDESAKFLRHLTYNHNEVVQAVLDNLPKQKRDQEFDFFK' A
#
# COMPACT_ATOMS: atom_id res chain seq x y z
N MET A 1 -8.47 4.57 10.46
CA MET A 1 -7.12 5.18 10.58
C MET A 1 -6.78 5.87 9.27
N LYS A 2 -6.13 7.04 9.31
CA LYS A 2 -5.48 7.64 8.15
C LYS A 2 -3.98 7.39 8.31
N LEU A 3 -3.35 6.79 7.30
CA LEU A 3 -1.91 6.53 7.27
C LEU A 3 -1.26 7.58 6.38
N PHE A 4 -0.27 8.30 6.90
CA PHE A 4 0.56 9.21 6.14
C PHE A 4 1.90 8.54 5.91
N LEU A 5 2.34 8.50 4.65
CA LEU A 5 3.57 7.83 4.23
C LEU A 5 4.48 8.86 3.61
N ASP A 6 5.61 9.14 4.28
CA ASP A 6 6.69 9.94 3.72
C ASP A 6 7.70 9.01 3.08
N PHE A 7 7.75 8.97 1.74
CA PHE A 7 8.74 8.21 0.99
C PHE A 7 9.10 8.92 -0.32
N ILE A 8 10.25 8.58 -0.90
CA ILE A 8 10.68 9.11 -2.19
C ILE A 8 10.18 8.16 -3.28
N PRO A 9 9.22 8.59 -4.13
CA PRO A 9 8.68 7.72 -5.17
C PRO A 9 9.74 7.41 -6.22
N CYS A 10 9.92 6.12 -6.53
CA CYS A 10 10.75 5.72 -7.66
C CYS A 10 10.09 6.12 -8.99
N LYS A 11 10.78 5.91 -10.12
CA LYS A 11 10.25 6.25 -11.45
C LYS A 11 8.93 5.53 -11.74
N GLU A 12 8.82 4.25 -11.38
CA GLU A 12 7.60 3.46 -11.58
C GLU A 12 6.44 3.94 -10.71
N CYS A 13 6.69 4.25 -9.44
CA CYS A 13 5.70 4.85 -8.55
C CYS A 13 5.13 6.14 -9.14
N ASN A 14 5.98 7.03 -9.64
CA ASN A 14 5.51 8.29 -10.25
C ASN A 14 4.63 8.03 -11.47
N THR A 15 4.99 7.07 -12.33
CA THR A 15 4.16 6.69 -13.48
C THR A 15 2.81 6.15 -13.03
N MET A 16 2.78 5.19 -12.10
CA MET A 16 1.53 4.61 -11.58
C MET A 16 0.65 5.65 -10.89
N MET A 17 1.24 6.58 -10.12
CA MET A 17 0.50 7.68 -9.52
C MET A 17 -0.14 8.58 -10.58
N ASN A 18 0.60 8.94 -11.63
CA ASN A 18 0.07 9.75 -12.72
C ASN A 18 -1.07 9.04 -13.46
N GLU A 19 -0.96 7.73 -13.68
CA GLU A 19 -2.02 6.91 -14.28
C GLU A 19 -3.27 6.87 -13.41
N LEU A 20 -3.10 6.67 -12.09
CA LEU A 20 -4.20 6.68 -11.12
C LEU A 20 -4.87 8.06 -11.00
N CYS A 21 -4.11 9.14 -11.18
CA CYS A 21 -4.59 10.51 -11.20
C CYS A 21 -5.13 10.96 -12.56
N SER A 22 -5.11 10.09 -13.58
CA SER A 22 -5.69 10.43 -14.88
C SER A 22 -7.21 10.61 -14.77
N PRO A 23 -7.83 11.51 -15.57
CA PRO A 23 -9.28 11.68 -15.58
C PRO A 23 -10.02 10.35 -15.83
N GLU A 24 -9.47 9.51 -16.72
CA GLU A 24 -10.02 8.20 -17.04
C GLU A 24 -10.12 7.28 -15.82
N MET A 25 -9.10 7.30 -14.95
CA MET A 25 -9.09 6.48 -13.73
C MET A 25 -9.86 7.12 -12.57
N ILE A 26 -9.93 8.45 -12.50
CA ILE A 26 -10.74 9.16 -11.50
C ILE A 26 -12.22 8.84 -11.67
N PHE A 27 -12.69 8.83 -12.92
CA PHE A 27 -14.08 8.53 -13.29
C PHE A 27 -14.33 7.06 -13.67
N ALA A 28 -13.32 6.19 -13.52
CA ALA A 28 -13.46 4.76 -13.78
C ALA A 28 -14.41 4.08 -12.79
N ASP A 29 -14.91 2.91 -13.19
CA ASP A 29 -15.66 2.02 -12.32
C ASP A 29 -14.89 1.71 -11.01
N PRO A 30 -15.57 1.67 -9.85
CA PRO A 30 -14.93 1.40 -8.57
C PRO A 30 -14.07 0.12 -8.54
N LYS A 31 -14.48 -0.93 -9.25
CA LYS A 31 -13.72 -2.19 -9.33
C LYS A 31 -12.40 -1.97 -10.06
N LYS A 32 -12.45 -1.33 -11.23
CA LYS A 32 -11.26 -1.02 -12.03
C LYS A 32 -10.29 -0.15 -11.23
N ARG A 33 -10.79 0.88 -10.55
CA ARG A 33 -9.98 1.76 -9.71
C ARG A 33 -9.34 1.03 -8.53
N SER A 34 -10.08 0.13 -7.89
CA SER A 34 -9.56 -0.73 -6.82
C SER A 34 -8.44 -1.63 -7.31
N ASP A 35 -8.61 -2.25 -8.48
CA ASP A 35 -7.60 -3.15 -9.06
C ASP A 35 -6.30 -2.42 -9.38
N GLU A 36 -6.35 -1.24 -10.00
CA GLU A 36 -5.14 -0.45 -10.27
C GLU A 36 -4.49 0.08 -8.98
N SER A 37 -5.30 0.49 -8.00
CA SER A 37 -4.78 0.90 -6.69
C SER A 37 -4.07 -0.25 -5.98
N ALA A 38 -4.60 -1.48 -6.11
CA ALA A 38 -3.98 -2.67 -5.55
C ALA A 38 -2.64 -2.99 -6.22
N LYS A 39 -2.50 -2.78 -7.54
CA LYS A 39 -1.21 -2.92 -8.23
C LYS A 39 -0.16 -1.94 -7.69
N PHE A 40 -0.55 -0.68 -7.51
CA PHE A 40 0.33 0.34 -6.93
C PHE A 40 0.75 -0.03 -5.51
N LEU A 41 -0.18 -0.49 -4.66
CA LEU A 41 0.14 -0.95 -3.31
C LEU A 41 1.11 -2.14 -3.30
N ARG A 42 0.96 -3.11 -4.22
CA ARG A 42 1.91 -4.23 -4.35
C ARG A 42 3.31 -3.74 -4.70
N HIS A 43 3.41 -2.81 -5.64
CA HIS A 43 4.70 -2.23 -6.02
C HIS A 43 5.36 -1.54 -4.81
N LEU A 44 4.59 -0.76 -4.03
CA LEU A 44 5.10 -0.15 -2.79
C LEU A 44 5.59 -1.21 -1.80
N THR A 45 4.80 -2.25 -1.53
CA THR A 45 5.16 -3.26 -0.51
C THR A 45 6.37 -4.11 -0.90
N TYR A 46 6.67 -4.27 -2.19
CA TYR A 46 7.80 -5.09 -2.64
C TYR A 46 9.08 -4.31 -2.90
N ASN A 47 8.97 -3.02 -3.25
CA ASN A 47 10.12 -2.22 -3.68
C ASN A 47 10.50 -1.10 -2.70
N HIS A 48 9.60 -0.72 -1.78
CA HIS A 48 9.82 0.35 -0.82
C HIS A 48 9.76 -0.19 0.61
N ASN A 49 10.88 -0.75 1.07
CA ASN A 49 11.00 -1.31 2.42
C ASN A 49 10.70 -0.27 3.50
N GLU A 50 11.09 0.99 3.27
CA GLU A 50 10.80 2.12 4.15
C GLU A 50 9.29 2.33 4.36
N VAL A 51 8.49 2.13 3.31
CA VAL A 51 7.03 2.23 3.38
C VAL A 51 6.46 1.08 4.20
N VAL A 52 6.95 -0.14 3.98
CA VAL A 52 6.51 -1.32 4.73
C VAL A 52 6.80 -1.17 6.22
N GLN A 53 8.01 -0.73 6.58
CA GLN A 53 8.37 -0.49 7.98
C GLN A 53 7.48 0.59 8.61
N ALA A 54 7.26 1.71 7.91
CA ALA A 54 6.38 2.76 8.40
C ALA A 54 4.93 2.29 8.62
N VAL A 55 4.41 1.42 7.73
CA VAL A 55 3.10 0.79 7.91
C VAL A 55 3.09 -0.09 9.16
N LEU A 56 4.08 -0.95 9.34
CA LEU A 56 4.18 -1.87 10.48
C LEU A 56 4.29 -1.12 11.82
N ASP A 57 5.04 -0.03 11.87
CA ASP A 57 5.20 0.79 13.08
C ASP A 57 3.91 1.50 13.50
N ASN A 58 3.07 1.86 12.51
CA ASN A 58 1.79 2.52 12.75
C ASN A 58 0.64 1.54 12.99
N LEU A 59 0.82 0.26 12.69
CA LEU A 59 -0.15 -0.76 13.03
C LEU A 59 -0.10 -1.03 14.55
N PRO A 60 -1.26 -1.21 15.21
CA PRO A 60 -1.28 -1.58 16.61
C PRO A 60 -0.46 -2.85 16.80
N LYS A 61 0.67 -2.75 17.51
CA LYS A 61 1.52 -3.91 17.84
C LYS A 61 0.62 -4.97 18.46
N GLN A 62 0.47 -6.08 17.77
CA GLN A 62 -0.30 -7.21 18.27
C GLN A 62 0.28 -7.56 19.64
N LYS A 63 -0.55 -7.59 20.69
CA LYS A 63 -0.08 -7.96 22.04
C LYS A 63 0.57 -9.33 21.92
N ARG A 64 1.77 -9.48 22.48
CA ARG A 64 2.61 -10.70 22.42
C ARG A 64 1.95 -11.97 22.99
N ASP A 65 0.73 -11.87 23.52
CA ASP A 65 -0.02 -12.97 24.15
C ASP A 65 -0.85 -13.81 23.16
N GLN A 66 -0.72 -13.60 21.86
CA GLN A 66 -1.21 -14.55 20.86
C GLN A 66 -0.02 -15.29 20.27
N GLU A 67 0.48 -16.30 21.01
CA GLU A 67 1.17 -17.43 20.39
C GLU A 67 0.20 -18.02 19.36
N PHE A 68 0.37 -17.65 18.09
CA PHE A 68 -0.25 -18.39 17.01
C PHE A 68 0.46 -19.74 16.95
N ASP A 69 -0.19 -20.76 17.51
CA ASP A 69 0.22 -22.15 17.39
C ASP A 69 -0.06 -22.57 15.95
N PHE A 70 0.89 -22.32 15.04
CA PHE A 70 0.80 -22.63 13.60
C PHE A 70 0.69 -24.14 13.31
N PHE A 71 0.69 -24.98 14.35
CA PHE A 71 0.74 -26.44 14.26
C PHE A 71 -0.40 -27.16 15.03
N LYS A 72 -1.50 -26.47 15.39
CA LYS A 72 -2.70 -27.11 15.94
C LYS A 72 -3.84 -27.21 14.93
#